data_AF-A0A8F2F2D3-F1
#
_entry.id   AF-A0A8F2F2D3-F1
#
_cell.length_a   1.000
_cell.length_b   1.000
_cell.length_c   1.000
_cell.angle_alpha   90.00
_cell.angle_beta   90.00
_cell.angle_gamma   90.00
#
_symmetry.space_group_name_H-M   'P 1'
#
loop_
_entity.id
_entity.type
_entity.pdbx_description
1 polymer ?
#
loop_
_entity_poly.entity_id
_entity_poly.type
_entity_poly.pdbx_seq_one_letter_code
_entity_poly.pdbx_strand_id
1 'polypeptide(L)'
;MDQKRFAAMGMLVPSAVTTVLLLSLFFKNPNAMTRLTLIPFLVCGLASLIKSLLLLCNRPRYVALCNRVFAGGFLLFWFGFLIVWCVTAFRDNTPLLSLLSLPFWFVGFYLAKRYLLPRKTGEGTARKKTGRQARLRINPKVAISCFLVGVILIAGVSLLFFGIRDTWRLRTATRGYAVTQGYFMDYRIYSQDEDGTTYQLIYAYQVDGVEYTVHTDYGAGQIPAENSQREVRYDPSNPSKAVLSGANGKNMMLFFGLFFTLGALAFILAALSIKGCFDRFRIDVMGAYIGFVLLAVGAGLLLFQSGTASSFWEGIRLMGLWVLIPILFLGIGVYLLMRSLFFVRRGGKTPQ
;
A
#
# COMPACT_ATOMS: atom_id res chain seq x y z
N MET A 1 -2.35 41.87 -5.30
CA MET A 1 -1.48 40.93 -4.57
C MET A 1 -1.00 39.88 -5.56
N ASP A 2 0.31 39.77 -5.81
CA ASP A 2 0.84 38.88 -6.86
C ASP A 2 0.44 37.42 -6.64
N GLN A 3 -0.02 36.75 -7.70
CA GLN A 3 -0.40 35.33 -7.72
C GLN A 3 0.69 34.41 -7.12
N LYS A 4 1.96 34.79 -7.25
CA LYS A 4 3.12 34.11 -6.66
C LYS A 4 3.21 34.27 -5.13
N ARG A 5 2.80 35.43 -4.58
CA ARG A 5 2.76 35.69 -3.14
C ARG A 5 1.60 34.97 -2.46
N PHE A 6 0.44 34.88 -3.13
CA PHE A 6 -0.69 34.09 -2.66
C PHE A 6 -0.37 32.60 -2.61
N ALA A 7 0.28 32.06 -3.66
CA ALA A 7 0.79 30.69 -3.66
C ALA A 7 1.88 30.44 -2.61
N ALA A 8 2.77 31.42 -2.36
CA ALA A 8 3.79 31.32 -1.32
C ALA A 8 3.20 31.30 0.10
N MET A 9 2.18 32.11 0.38
CA MET A 9 1.46 32.08 1.67
C MET A 9 0.76 30.73 1.90
N GLY A 10 0.13 30.16 0.87
CA GLY A 10 -0.51 28.84 0.95
C GLY A 10 0.49 27.70 1.18
N MET A 11 1.76 27.85 0.77
CA MET A 11 2.83 26.87 0.99
C MET A 11 3.59 27.08 2.31
N LEU A 12 3.54 28.28 2.89
CA LEU A 12 4.31 28.63 4.09
C LEU A 12 3.77 27.91 5.32
N VAL A 13 2.46 27.99 5.58
CA VAL A 13 1.83 27.38 6.77
C VAL A 13 2.06 25.87 6.83
N PRO A 14 1.82 25.08 5.76
CA PRO A 14 2.13 23.65 5.79
C PRO A 14 3.62 23.37 6.01
N SER A 15 4.52 24.10 5.32
CA SER A 15 5.97 23.87 5.46
C SER A 15 6.50 24.21 6.85
N ALA A 16 5.93 25.21 7.53
CA ALA A 16 6.27 25.57 8.90
C ALA A 16 5.80 24.51 9.90
N VAL A 17 4.54 24.09 9.79
CA VAL A 17 3.99 23.03 10.65
C VAL A 17 4.80 21.73 10.49
N THR A 18 5.09 21.30 9.25
CA THR A 18 5.87 20.08 9.02
C THR A 18 7.29 20.19 9.58
N THR A 19 7.94 21.35 9.44
CA THR A 19 9.32 21.53 9.91
C THR A 19 9.39 21.55 11.44
N VAL A 20 8.45 22.24 12.11
CA VAL A 20 8.37 22.30 13.57
C VAL A 20 8.05 20.92 14.15
N LEU A 21 7.13 20.17 13.53
CA LEU A 21 6.77 18.82 13.95
C LEU A 21 7.97 17.86 13.82
N LEU A 22 8.68 17.91 12.69
CA LEU A 22 9.88 17.08 12.49
C LEU A 22 11.03 17.45 13.43
N LEU A 23 11.24 18.75 13.72
CA LEU A 23 12.21 19.19 14.74
C LEU A 23 11.82 18.69 16.13
N SER A 24 10.54 18.78 16.49
CA SER A 24 10.05 18.28 17.78
C SER A 24 10.27 16.77 17.94
N LEU A 25 9.94 15.99 16.90
CA LEU A 25 10.19 14.55 16.89
C LEU A 25 11.69 14.22 16.94
N PHE A 26 12.53 14.99 16.27
CA PHE A 26 13.98 14.76 16.27
C PHE A 26 14.61 14.99 17.66
N PHE A 27 14.20 16.03 18.39
CA PHE A 27 14.73 16.32 19.73
C PHE A 27 14.09 15.48 20.84
N LYS A 28 12.83 15.05 20.68
CA LYS A 28 12.15 14.20 21.68
C LYS A 28 12.54 12.72 21.60
N ASN A 29 13.02 12.24 20.45
CA ASN A 29 13.36 10.84 20.29
C ASN A 29 14.76 10.51 20.84
N PRO A 30 14.89 9.61 21.83
CA PRO A 30 16.19 9.19 22.36
C PRO A 30 16.96 8.29 21.38
N ASN A 31 16.26 7.57 20.51
CA ASN A 31 16.87 6.60 19.58
C ASN A 31 17.66 7.30 18.46
N ALA A 32 18.94 6.91 18.28
CA ALA A 32 19.84 7.49 17.30
C ALA A 32 19.48 7.08 15.85
N MET A 33 18.97 5.85 15.66
CA MET A 33 18.53 5.35 14.34
C MET A 33 17.34 6.16 13.82
N THR A 34 16.31 6.33 14.65
CA THR A 34 15.11 7.11 14.30
C THR A 34 15.49 8.56 13.97
N ARG A 35 16.39 9.19 14.76
CA ARG A 35 16.91 10.53 14.46
C ARG A 35 17.60 10.60 13.10
N LEU A 36 18.45 9.62 12.77
CA LEU A 36 19.12 9.54 11.48
C LEU A 36 18.12 9.46 10.30
N THR A 37 17.05 8.66 10.44
CA THR A 37 16.01 8.53 9.41
C THR A 37 15.21 9.81 9.17
N LEU A 38 15.12 10.70 10.17
CA LEU A 38 14.39 11.96 10.09
C LEU A 38 15.20 13.09 9.41
N ILE A 39 16.54 13.00 9.37
CA ILE A 39 17.42 14.03 8.80
C ILE A 39 17.06 14.42 7.36
N PRO A 40 16.84 13.48 6.41
CA PRO A 40 16.50 13.85 5.03
C PRO A 40 15.17 14.62 4.93
N PHE A 41 14.19 14.27 5.77
CA PHE A 41 12.89 14.94 5.84
C PHE A 41 12.99 16.32 6.48
N LEU A 42 13.83 16.47 7.50
CA LEU A 42 14.18 17.76 8.10
C LEU A 42 14.82 18.70 7.08
N VAL A 43 15.77 18.20 6.30
CA VAL A 43 16.41 18.95 5.20
C VAL A 43 15.37 19.37 4.15
N CYS A 44 14.42 18.48 3.80
CA CYS A 44 13.31 18.82 2.90
C CYS A 44 12.37 19.87 3.49
N GLY A 45 11.98 19.74 4.75
CA GLY A 45 11.12 20.69 5.47
C GLY A 45 11.73 22.09 5.52
N LEU A 46 12.98 22.18 5.98
CA LEU A 46 13.74 23.43 6.04
C LEU A 46 13.93 24.05 4.65
N ALA A 47 14.30 23.26 3.63
CA ALA A 47 14.44 23.76 2.27
C ALA A 47 13.13 24.31 1.70
N SER A 48 12.00 23.67 2.03
CA SER A 48 10.66 24.14 1.63
C SER A 48 10.26 25.42 2.36
N LEU A 49 10.56 25.51 3.66
CA LEU A 49 10.27 26.69 4.48
C LEU A 49 11.08 27.91 4.03
N ILE A 50 12.39 27.74 3.84
CA ILE A 50 13.29 28.78 3.33
C ILE A 50 12.86 29.23 1.93
N LYS A 51 12.43 28.30 1.08
CA LYS A 51 11.89 28.62 -0.25
C LYS A 51 10.63 29.48 -0.17
N SER A 52 9.68 29.14 0.71
CA SER A 52 8.44 29.90 0.90
C SER A 52 8.76 31.34 1.37
N LEU A 53 9.70 31.49 2.31
CA LEU A 53 10.18 32.80 2.78
C LEU A 53 10.88 33.61 1.67
N LEU A 54 11.75 32.98 0.88
CA LEU A 54 12.45 33.64 -0.24
C LEU A 54 11.50 34.12 -1.35
N LEU A 55 10.40 33.40 -1.59
CA LEU A 55 9.35 33.79 -2.52
C LEU A 55 8.54 35.00 -2.01
N LEU A 56 8.30 35.09 -0.70
CA LEU A 56 7.69 36.25 -0.06
C LEU A 56 8.61 37.48 -0.11
N CYS A 57 9.91 37.31 0.13
CA CYS A 57 10.93 38.37 0.06
C CYS A 57 11.36 38.75 -1.37
N ASN A 58 10.73 38.18 -2.40
CA ASN A 58 11.01 38.45 -3.82
C ASN A 58 12.48 38.25 -4.23
N ARG A 59 13.15 37.23 -3.67
CA ARG A 59 14.55 36.85 -3.97
C ARG A 59 14.61 35.52 -4.76
N PRO A 60 14.19 35.48 -6.04
CA PRO A 60 14.05 34.24 -6.81
C PRO A 60 15.39 33.55 -7.11
N ARG A 61 16.51 34.27 -7.01
CA ARG A 61 17.87 33.77 -7.29
C ARG A 61 18.23 32.53 -6.47
N TYR A 62 17.74 32.44 -5.22
CA TYR A 62 18.05 31.35 -4.29
C TYR A 62 17.01 30.22 -4.29
N VAL A 63 15.85 30.40 -4.93
CA VAL A 63 14.79 29.38 -5.01
C VAL A 63 15.26 28.12 -5.75
N ALA A 64 16.11 28.28 -6.77
CA ALA A 64 16.72 27.16 -7.47
C ALA A 64 17.64 26.32 -6.58
N LEU A 65 18.36 26.96 -5.66
CA LEU A 65 19.22 26.28 -4.69
C LEU A 65 18.38 25.48 -3.68
N CYS A 66 17.31 26.08 -3.13
CA CYS A 66 16.40 25.37 -2.23
C CYS A 66 15.75 24.14 -2.89
N ASN A 67 15.38 24.24 -4.18
CA ASN A 67 14.85 23.08 -4.92
C ASN A 67 15.89 21.95 -5.08
N ARG A 68 17.19 22.29 -5.24
CA ARG A 68 18.26 21.29 -5.31
C ARG A 68 18.52 20.63 -3.96
N VAL A 69 18.55 21.42 -2.88
CA VAL A 69 18.72 20.92 -1.51
C VAL A 69 17.55 20.01 -1.12
N PHE A 70 16.32 20.42 -1.43
CA PHE A 70 15.13 19.59 -1.25
C PHE A 70 15.23 18.27 -2.03
N ALA A 71 15.59 18.34 -3.32
CA ALA A 71 15.73 17.15 -4.14
C ALA A 71 16.85 16.22 -3.61
N GLY A 72 17.96 16.79 -3.13
CA GLY A 72 19.06 16.04 -2.52
C GLY A 72 18.62 15.30 -1.26
N GLY A 73 17.91 15.97 -0.34
CA GLY A 73 17.35 15.32 0.86
C GLY A 73 16.35 14.21 0.51
N PHE A 74 15.45 14.46 -0.44
CA PHE A 74 14.51 13.45 -0.92
C PHE A 74 15.21 12.22 -1.53
N LEU A 75 16.24 12.45 -2.36
CA LEU A 75 17.00 11.37 -2.99
C LEU A 75 17.83 10.57 -1.98
N LEU A 76 18.40 11.22 -0.97
CA LEU A 76 19.12 10.57 0.12
C LEU A 76 18.21 9.57 0.85
N PHE A 77 16.99 10.00 1.20
CA PHE A 77 15.98 9.10 1.77
C PHE A 77 15.58 7.99 0.80
N TRP A 78 15.27 8.34 -0.45
CA TRP A 78 14.81 7.39 -1.47
C TRP A 78 15.81 6.26 -1.69
N PHE A 79 17.09 6.57 -1.92
CA PHE A 79 18.12 5.56 -2.09
C PHE A 79 18.45 4.83 -0.78
N GLY A 80 18.46 5.53 0.35
CA GLY A 80 18.65 4.90 1.66
C GLY A 80 17.60 3.83 1.95
N PHE A 81 16.33 4.14 1.70
CA PHE A 81 15.22 3.19 1.83
C PHE A 81 15.37 2.00 0.89
N LEU A 82 15.72 2.23 -0.39
CA LEU A 82 15.94 1.15 -1.35
C LEU A 82 17.11 0.24 -0.97
N ILE A 83 18.18 0.79 -0.39
CA ILE A 83 19.31 0.01 0.11
C ILE A 83 18.87 -0.87 1.27
N VAL A 84 18.17 -0.31 2.27
CA VAL A 84 17.65 -1.08 3.41
C VAL A 84 16.70 -2.18 2.93
N TRP A 85 15.78 -1.85 2.02
CA TRP A 85 14.85 -2.80 1.40
C TRP A 85 15.56 -3.95 0.69
N CYS A 86 16.62 -3.66 -0.07
CA CYS A 86 17.42 -4.70 -0.71
C CYS A 86 18.11 -5.58 0.35
N VAL A 87 18.73 -4.97 1.37
CA VAL A 87 19.44 -5.70 2.43
C VAL A 87 18.49 -6.62 3.21
N THR A 88 17.28 -6.15 3.55
CA THR A 88 16.27 -6.98 4.23
C THR A 88 15.78 -8.12 3.33
N ALA A 89 15.46 -7.83 2.06
CA ALA A 89 15.04 -8.87 1.10
C ALA A 89 16.11 -9.96 0.88
N PHE A 90 17.40 -9.59 0.92
CA PHE A 90 18.50 -10.57 0.87
C PHE A 90 18.65 -11.35 2.18
N ARG A 91 18.45 -10.71 3.34
CA ARG A 91 18.49 -11.37 4.66
C ARG A 91 17.37 -12.41 4.80
N ASP A 92 16.22 -12.14 4.22
CA ASP A 92 15.02 -12.99 4.31
C ASP A 92 14.96 -14.07 3.21
N ASN A 93 16.06 -14.30 2.46
CA ASN A 93 16.14 -15.28 1.35
C ASN A 93 15.03 -15.12 0.28
N THR A 94 14.55 -13.89 0.06
CA THR A 94 13.54 -13.58 -0.96
C THR A 94 14.10 -12.65 -2.04
N PRO A 95 15.07 -13.10 -2.86
CA PRO A 95 15.73 -12.25 -3.87
C PRO A 95 14.77 -11.74 -4.97
N LEU A 96 13.59 -12.33 -5.09
CA LEU A 96 12.56 -11.86 -6.02
C LEU A 96 11.98 -10.49 -5.60
N LEU A 97 11.96 -10.19 -4.28
CA LEU A 97 11.52 -8.90 -3.72
C LEU A 97 12.54 -7.78 -3.94
N SER A 98 13.83 -8.11 -4.06
CA SER A 98 14.86 -7.11 -4.38
C SER A 98 14.84 -6.73 -5.87
N LEU A 99 14.47 -7.64 -6.77
CA LEU A 99 14.25 -7.33 -8.19
C LEU A 99 13.11 -6.31 -8.40
N LEU A 100 12.11 -6.31 -7.51
CA LEU A 100 11.02 -5.32 -7.53
C LEU A 100 11.51 -3.88 -7.25
N SER A 101 12.69 -3.72 -6.64
CA SER A 101 13.28 -2.42 -6.35
C SER A 101 13.96 -1.77 -7.57
N LEU A 102 14.37 -2.56 -8.58
CA LEU A 102 15.14 -2.09 -9.75
C LEU A 102 14.49 -0.91 -10.50
N PRO A 103 13.17 -0.89 -10.71
CA PRO A 103 12.55 0.24 -11.37
C PRO A 103 12.59 1.53 -10.52
N PHE A 104 12.56 1.41 -9.18
CA PHE A 104 12.68 2.54 -8.26
C PHE A 104 14.10 3.10 -8.23
N TRP A 105 15.11 2.26 -8.42
CA TRP A 105 16.49 2.71 -8.68
C TRP A 105 16.57 3.52 -9.97
N PHE A 106 15.97 3.03 -11.06
CA PHE A 106 15.96 3.75 -12.34
C PHE A 106 15.25 5.12 -12.25
N VAL A 107 14.11 5.18 -11.56
CA VAL A 107 13.39 6.43 -11.28
C VAL A 107 14.23 7.36 -10.40
N GLY A 108 14.88 6.84 -9.35
CA GLY A 108 15.78 7.59 -8.49
C GLY A 108 16.92 8.23 -9.27
N PHE A 109 17.60 7.47 -10.13
CA PHE A 109 18.68 7.97 -10.99
C PHE A 109 18.19 9.00 -12.00
N TYR A 110 17.00 8.80 -12.59
CA TYR A 110 16.39 9.80 -13.47
C TYR A 110 16.12 11.12 -12.75
N LEU A 111 15.57 11.07 -11.53
CA LEU A 111 15.30 12.25 -10.71
C LEU A 111 16.60 12.93 -10.28
N ALA A 112 17.61 12.17 -9.86
CA ALA A 112 18.95 12.70 -9.54
C ALA A 112 19.55 13.43 -10.74
N LYS A 113 19.53 12.82 -11.93
CA LYS A 113 20.01 13.42 -13.17
C LYS A 113 19.27 14.71 -13.51
N ARG A 114 17.96 14.74 -13.28
CA ARG A 114 17.09 15.87 -13.66
C ARG A 114 17.19 17.06 -12.69
N TYR A 115 17.38 16.80 -11.40
CA TYR A 115 17.33 17.84 -10.37
C TYR A 115 18.70 18.28 -9.86
N LEU A 116 19.72 17.40 -9.86
CA LEU A 116 21.05 17.72 -9.31
C LEU A 116 22.04 18.22 -10.38
N LEU A 117 21.94 17.73 -11.63
CA LEU A 117 22.84 18.18 -12.69
C LEU A 117 22.41 19.54 -13.27
N PRO A 118 23.34 20.49 -13.47
CA PRO A 118 23.05 21.72 -14.17
C PRO A 118 22.65 21.39 -15.62
N ARG A 119 21.52 21.95 -16.09
CA ARG A 119 21.25 22.01 -17.53
C ARG A 119 22.40 22.79 -18.17
N LYS A 120 23.15 22.16 -19.08
CA LYS A 120 24.06 22.91 -19.95
C LYS A 120 23.23 23.93 -20.72
N THR A 121 23.49 25.20 -20.44
CA THR A 121 22.96 26.34 -21.20
C THR A 121 23.78 26.39 -22.49
N GLY A 122 23.23 25.83 -23.56
CA GLY A 122 23.87 25.82 -24.87
C GLY A 122 22.91 25.22 -25.89
N GLU A 123 22.17 26.12 -26.56
CA GLU A 123 21.42 26.00 -27.82
C GLU A 123 20.05 26.72 -27.74
N GLY A 124 20.08 28.06 -27.76
CA GLY A 124 19.24 28.79 -28.70
C GLY A 124 20.06 28.87 -30.01
N THR A 125 19.53 28.75 -31.22
CA THR A 125 18.33 29.36 -31.79
C THR A 125 17.96 28.63 -33.09
N ALA A 126 16.69 28.71 -33.47
CA ALA A 126 16.19 28.67 -34.85
C ALA A 126 16.49 27.45 -35.76
N ARG A 127 15.51 26.54 -35.86
CA ARG A 127 15.02 26.11 -37.18
C ARG A 127 13.53 25.72 -37.11
N LYS A 128 12.67 26.66 -37.54
CA LYS A 128 11.39 26.29 -38.16
C LYS A 128 11.73 25.39 -39.36
N LYS A 129 11.25 24.14 -39.36
CA LYS A 129 10.87 23.38 -40.56
C LYS A 129 10.02 22.19 -40.11
N THR A 130 8.70 22.35 -40.31
CA THR A 130 7.81 21.37 -40.94
C THR A 130 8.21 19.90 -40.89
N GLY A 131 7.34 19.06 -40.32
CA GLY A 131 7.36 17.62 -40.55
C GLY A 131 7.08 16.78 -39.31
N ARG A 132 5.79 16.57 -39.01
CA ARG A 132 5.23 15.31 -38.50
C ARG A 132 6.12 14.48 -37.55
N GLN A 133 6.40 15.00 -36.36
CA GLN A 133 6.63 14.15 -35.19
C GLN A 133 5.99 14.82 -33.99
N ALA A 134 4.78 14.38 -33.66
CA ALA A 134 4.17 14.63 -32.36
C ALA A 134 5.02 13.92 -31.30
N ARG A 135 6.16 14.52 -30.92
CA ARG A 135 6.88 14.11 -29.72
C ARG A 135 5.94 14.40 -28.56
N LEU A 136 5.23 13.37 -28.10
CA LEU A 136 4.51 13.36 -26.83
C LEU A 136 5.52 13.81 -25.77
N ARG A 137 5.52 15.10 -25.43
CA ARG A 137 6.21 15.64 -24.27
C ARG A 137 5.41 15.15 -23.06
N ILE A 138 5.56 13.88 -22.72
CA ILE A 138 4.92 13.30 -21.55
C ILE A 138 5.40 14.10 -20.35
N ASN A 139 4.46 14.74 -19.67
CA ASN A 139 4.78 15.46 -18.45
C ASN A 139 5.39 14.44 -17.47
N PRO A 140 6.63 14.63 -17.03
CA PRO A 140 7.33 13.62 -16.23
C PRO A 140 6.61 13.30 -14.92
N LYS A 141 5.77 14.20 -14.40
CA LYS A 141 4.86 13.88 -13.28
C LYS A 141 3.85 12.81 -13.65
N VAL A 142 3.23 12.91 -14.83
CA VAL A 142 2.27 11.93 -15.36
C VAL A 142 2.99 10.61 -15.65
N ALA A 143 4.20 10.66 -16.21
CA ALA A 143 5.01 9.45 -16.42
C ALA A 143 5.28 8.71 -15.09
N ILE A 144 5.69 9.44 -14.04
CA ILE A 144 5.95 8.87 -12.72
C ILE A 144 4.67 8.31 -12.08
N SER A 145 3.55 9.03 -12.15
CA SER A 145 2.27 8.53 -11.63
C SER A 145 1.78 7.29 -12.36
N CYS A 146 1.82 7.27 -13.70
CA CYS A 146 1.47 6.09 -14.49
C CYS A 146 2.40 4.91 -14.20
N PHE A 147 3.69 5.19 -14.03
CA PHE A 147 4.68 4.18 -13.66
C PHE A 147 4.38 3.56 -12.29
N LEU A 148 4.13 4.39 -11.27
CA LEU A 148 3.79 3.92 -9.91
C LEU A 148 2.52 3.08 -9.89
N VAL A 149 1.46 3.53 -10.56
CA VAL A 149 0.21 2.77 -10.71
C VAL A 149 0.46 1.44 -11.42
N GLY A 150 1.31 1.44 -12.47
CA GLY A 150 1.72 0.24 -13.17
C GLY A 150 2.45 -0.76 -12.27
N VAL A 151 3.39 -0.31 -11.43
CA VAL A 151 4.10 -1.18 -10.49
C VAL A 151 3.14 -1.77 -9.45
N ILE A 152 2.25 -0.97 -8.87
CA ILE A 152 1.25 -1.45 -7.89
C ILE A 152 0.33 -2.49 -8.55
N LEU A 153 -0.09 -2.26 -9.80
CA LEU A 153 -0.91 -3.21 -10.54
C LEU A 153 -0.18 -4.53 -10.78
N ILE A 154 1.08 -4.48 -11.25
CA ILE A 154 1.90 -5.68 -11.48
C ILE A 154 2.13 -6.45 -10.18
N ALA A 155 2.42 -5.74 -9.08
CA ALA A 155 2.58 -6.36 -7.76
C ALA A 155 1.28 -7.05 -7.32
N GLY A 156 0.13 -6.38 -7.45
CA GLY A 156 -1.18 -6.94 -7.13
C GLY A 156 -1.51 -8.20 -7.94
N VAL A 157 -1.32 -8.14 -9.26
CA VAL A 157 -1.55 -9.29 -10.16
C VAL A 157 -0.60 -10.45 -9.84
N SER A 158 0.67 -10.16 -9.52
CA SER A 158 1.65 -11.18 -9.16
C SER A 158 1.27 -11.88 -7.85
N LEU A 159 0.87 -11.12 -6.83
CA LEU A 159 0.38 -11.69 -5.56
C LEU A 159 -0.86 -12.54 -5.76
N LEU A 160 -1.80 -12.12 -6.62
CA LEU A 160 -2.96 -12.95 -6.98
C LEU A 160 -2.54 -14.24 -7.67
N PHE A 161 -1.63 -14.17 -8.64
CA PHE A 161 -1.15 -15.35 -9.35
C PHE A 161 -0.50 -16.38 -8.40
N PHE A 162 0.43 -15.93 -7.55
CA PHE A 162 1.07 -16.81 -6.56
C PHE A 162 0.07 -17.31 -5.52
N GLY A 163 -0.79 -16.43 -4.99
CA GLY A 163 -1.83 -16.81 -4.03
C GLY A 163 -2.79 -17.87 -4.58
N ILE A 164 -3.24 -17.73 -5.84
CA ILE A 164 -4.14 -18.71 -6.49
C ILE A 164 -3.39 -20.03 -6.68
N ARG A 165 -2.18 -19.98 -7.22
CA ARG A 165 -1.34 -21.17 -7.45
C ARG A 165 -1.10 -21.95 -6.17
N ASP A 166 -0.71 -21.27 -5.10
CA ASP A 166 -0.34 -21.92 -3.84
C ASP A 166 -1.57 -22.41 -3.07
N THR A 167 -2.69 -21.68 -3.15
CA THR A 167 -3.98 -22.16 -2.64
C THR A 167 -4.46 -23.42 -3.36
N TRP A 168 -4.30 -23.46 -4.68
CA TRP A 168 -4.68 -24.62 -5.48
C TRP A 168 -3.79 -25.84 -5.16
N ARG A 169 -2.47 -25.63 -5.03
CA ARG A 169 -1.53 -26.67 -4.60
C ARG A 169 -1.86 -27.21 -3.21
N LEU A 170 -2.12 -26.32 -2.25
CA LEU A 170 -2.51 -26.68 -0.90
C LEU A 170 -3.79 -27.53 -0.91
N ARG A 171 -4.83 -27.06 -1.59
CA ARG A 171 -6.12 -27.77 -1.70
C ARG A 171 -5.97 -29.15 -2.34
N THR A 172 -5.09 -29.28 -3.32
CA THR A 172 -4.84 -30.57 -3.98
C THR A 172 -4.10 -31.52 -3.04
N ALA A 173 -3.09 -31.03 -2.31
CA ALA A 173 -2.33 -31.81 -1.35
C ALA A 173 -3.17 -32.27 -0.15
N THR A 174 -4.18 -31.49 0.26
CA THR A 174 -4.99 -31.75 1.45
C THR A 174 -6.37 -32.34 1.16
N ARG A 175 -6.63 -32.77 -0.09
CA ARG A 175 -7.95 -33.26 -0.51
C ARG A 175 -8.43 -34.51 0.25
N GLY A 176 -7.51 -35.36 0.69
CA GLY A 176 -7.79 -36.58 1.45
C GLY A 176 -7.64 -36.42 2.97
N TYR A 177 -7.43 -35.20 3.46
CA TYR A 177 -7.19 -34.97 4.88
C TYR A 177 -8.50 -35.07 5.67
N ALA A 178 -8.45 -35.76 6.81
CA ALA A 178 -9.55 -35.76 7.77
C ALA A 178 -9.59 -34.44 8.55
N VAL A 179 -10.75 -34.13 9.11
CA VAL A 179 -11.01 -32.89 9.83
C VAL A 179 -11.21 -33.20 11.31
N THR A 180 -10.57 -32.43 12.19
CA THR A 180 -10.79 -32.48 13.64
C THR A 180 -10.75 -31.06 14.22
N GLN A 181 -11.15 -30.90 15.48
CA GLN A 181 -10.99 -29.65 16.20
C GLN A 181 -9.65 -29.66 16.95
N GLY A 182 -8.85 -28.63 16.70
CA GLY A 182 -7.68 -28.31 17.53
C GLY A 182 -8.02 -27.17 18.48
N TYR A 183 -7.28 -27.07 19.58
CA TYR A 183 -7.38 -25.97 20.54
C TYR A 183 -6.07 -25.21 20.60
N PHE A 184 -6.16 -23.90 20.83
CA PHE A 184 -5.00 -23.05 21.04
C PHE A 184 -4.27 -23.49 22.31
N MET A 185 -2.99 -23.88 22.15
CA MET A 185 -2.17 -24.44 23.22
C MET A 185 -1.11 -23.43 23.68
N ASP A 186 -0.36 -22.86 22.74
CA ASP A 186 0.76 -21.98 23.05
C ASP A 186 1.12 -21.09 21.84
N TYR A 187 2.09 -20.19 22.01
CA TYR A 187 2.61 -19.34 20.95
C TYR A 187 4.13 -19.22 21.01
N ARG A 188 4.74 -18.86 19.88
CA ARG A 188 6.15 -18.45 19.80
C ARG A 188 6.24 -17.06 19.21
N ILE A 189 7.29 -16.32 19.54
CA ILE A 189 7.55 -15.03 18.91
C ILE A 189 7.94 -15.28 17.44
N TYR A 190 7.16 -14.73 16.51
CA TYR A 190 7.40 -14.83 15.07
C TYR A 190 8.31 -13.69 14.60
N SER A 191 7.97 -12.46 14.97
CA SER A 191 8.81 -11.28 14.76
C SER A 191 8.62 -10.29 15.90
N GLN A 192 9.66 -9.50 16.20
CA GLN A 192 9.60 -8.42 17.16
C GLN A 192 10.39 -7.23 16.61
N ASP A 193 9.70 -6.12 16.37
CA ASP A 193 10.28 -4.87 15.85
C ASP A 193 9.70 -3.65 16.60
N GLU A 194 10.06 -2.44 16.15
CA GLU A 194 9.57 -1.19 16.75
C GLU A 194 8.05 -1.00 16.58
N ASP A 195 7.43 -1.69 15.62
CA ASP A 195 6.00 -1.60 15.30
C ASP A 195 5.15 -2.61 16.12
N GLY A 196 5.77 -3.66 16.67
CA GLY A 196 5.13 -4.57 17.63
C GLY A 196 5.74 -5.96 17.67
N THR A 197 5.06 -6.87 18.38
CA THR A 197 5.40 -8.29 18.40
C THR A 197 4.33 -9.06 17.63
N THR A 198 4.75 -9.95 16.74
CA THR A 198 3.85 -10.92 16.08
C THR A 198 4.16 -12.32 16.57
N TYR A 199 3.13 -13.15 16.61
CA TYR A 199 3.17 -14.47 17.22
C TYR A 199 2.86 -15.58 16.21
N GLN A 200 3.63 -16.66 16.27
CA GLN A 200 3.30 -17.92 15.60
C GLN A 200 2.47 -18.74 16.57
N LEU A 201 1.22 -19.01 16.22
CA LEU A 201 0.27 -19.67 17.10
C LEU A 201 0.41 -21.19 16.95
N ILE A 202 0.34 -21.91 18.07
CA ILE A 202 0.45 -23.37 18.16
C ILE A 202 -0.90 -23.93 18.61
N TYR A 203 -1.46 -24.80 17.80
CA TYR A 203 -2.70 -25.52 18.09
C TYR A 203 -2.39 -27.00 18.32
N ALA A 204 -2.97 -27.58 19.36
CA ALA A 204 -2.91 -29.01 19.64
C ALA A 204 -4.22 -29.69 19.20
N TYR A 205 -4.14 -30.93 18.76
CA TYR A 205 -5.29 -31.75 18.38
C TYR A 205 -4.98 -33.22 18.65
N GLN A 206 -6.03 -34.01 18.90
CA GLN A 206 -5.87 -35.44 19.18
C GLN A 206 -6.37 -36.32 18.04
N VAL A 207 -5.63 -37.39 17.78
CA VAL A 207 -5.98 -38.48 16.85
C VAL A 207 -5.67 -39.79 17.56
N ASP A 208 -6.67 -40.65 17.73
CA ASP A 208 -6.54 -41.96 18.40
C ASP A 208 -5.87 -41.90 19.79
N GLY A 209 -6.14 -40.84 20.56
CA GLY A 209 -5.57 -40.62 21.89
C GLY A 209 -4.12 -40.11 21.92
N VAL A 210 -3.52 -39.86 20.76
CA VAL A 210 -2.20 -39.22 20.63
C VAL A 210 -2.36 -37.75 20.28
N GLU A 211 -1.65 -36.89 21.00
CA GLU A 211 -1.67 -35.44 20.78
C GLU A 211 -0.62 -35.02 19.74
N TYR A 212 -1.06 -34.19 18.81
CA TYR A 212 -0.24 -33.61 17.75
C TYR A 212 -0.38 -32.09 17.75
N THR A 213 0.57 -31.40 17.12
CA THR A 213 0.55 -29.93 17.04
C THR A 213 0.63 -29.43 15.60
N VAL A 214 0.07 -28.25 15.36
CA VAL A 214 0.13 -27.55 14.08
C VAL A 214 0.34 -26.06 14.33
N HIS A 215 1.11 -25.41 13.44
CA HIS A 215 1.50 -24.02 13.57
C HIS A 215 0.88 -23.15 12.48
N THR A 216 0.66 -21.87 12.78
CA THR A 216 0.33 -20.89 11.73
C THR A 216 1.51 -20.68 10.78
N ASP A 217 1.21 -20.47 9.50
CA ASP A 217 2.17 -20.11 8.45
C ASP A 217 2.31 -18.58 8.26
N TYR A 218 1.81 -17.82 9.24
CA TYR A 218 1.82 -16.36 9.31
C TYR A 218 1.97 -15.90 10.77
N GLY A 219 2.43 -14.66 10.94
CA GLY A 219 2.47 -13.98 12.24
C GLY A 219 1.11 -13.33 12.57
N ALA A 220 0.61 -13.59 13.77
CA ALA A 220 -0.60 -12.97 14.31
C ALA A 220 -0.25 -11.83 15.25
N GLY A 221 -0.93 -10.69 15.14
CA GLY A 221 -0.75 -9.54 16.06
C GLY A 221 -1.53 -9.67 17.37
N GLN A 222 -2.32 -10.73 17.53
CA GLN A 222 -3.12 -11.00 18.74
C GLN A 222 -3.03 -12.47 19.10
N ILE A 223 -2.96 -12.72 20.42
CA ILE A 223 -2.99 -14.06 20.98
C ILE A 223 -4.46 -14.44 21.23
N PRO A 224 -4.95 -15.58 20.70
CA PRO A 224 -6.31 -16.05 20.97
C PRO A 224 -6.56 -16.34 22.45
N ALA A 225 -7.83 -16.46 22.83
CA ALA A 225 -8.18 -16.97 24.15
C ALA A 225 -7.67 -18.40 24.33
N GLU A 226 -7.27 -18.74 25.56
CA GLU A 226 -6.88 -20.11 25.93
C GLU A 226 -7.97 -21.11 25.54
N ASN A 227 -7.55 -22.25 25.00
CA ASN A 227 -8.42 -23.33 24.52
C ASN A 227 -9.42 -22.92 23.41
N SER A 228 -9.24 -21.76 22.77
CA SER A 228 -10.03 -21.40 21.60
C SER A 228 -9.85 -22.43 20.49
N GLN A 229 -10.97 -22.83 19.88
CA GLN A 229 -10.98 -23.92 18.93
C GLN A 229 -10.76 -23.43 17.50
N ARG A 230 -10.11 -24.28 16.71
CA ARG A 230 -9.93 -24.07 15.28
C ARG A 230 -9.89 -25.40 14.56
N GLU A 231 -10.51 -25.42 13.39
CA GLU A 231 -10.54 -26.62 12.56
C GLU A 231 -9.13 -26.95 12.02
N VAL A 232 -8.70 -28.18 12.24
CA VAL A 232 -7.43 -28.76 11.78
C VAL A 232 -7.74 -29.83 10.74
N ARG A 233 -7.05 -29.77 9.60
CA ARG A 233 -7.03 -30.83 8.60
C ARG A 233 -5.72 -31.61 8.71
N TYR A 234 -5.79 -32.92 8.90
CA TYR A 234 -4.62 -33.79 9.04
C TYR A 234 -4.67 -34.98 8.08
N ASP A 235 -3.51 -35.51 7.72
CA ASP A 235 -3.39 -36.74 6.93
C ASP A 235 -3.69 -37.96 7.82
N PRO A 236 -4.75 -38.76 7.57
CA PRO A 236 -5.05 -39.94 8.39
C PRO A 236 -3.94 -40.99 8.38
N SER A 237 -3.14 -41.04 7.31
CA SER A 237 -2.00 -41.97 7.21
C SER A 237 -0.76 -41.48 7.94
N ASN A 238 -0.68 -40.18 8.23
CA ASN A 238 0.39 -39.57 8.99
C ASN A 238 -0.10 -38.31 9.71
N PRO A 239 -0.69 -38.45 10.91
CA PRO A 239 -1.35 -37.35 11.61
C PRO A 239 -0.46 -36.13 11.84
N SER A 240 0.87 -36.30 11.94
CA SER A 240 1.82 -35.17 12.08
C SER A 240 1.77 -34.15 10.91
N LYS A 241 1.27 -34.55 9.74
CA LYS A 241 1.05 -33.65 8.61
C LYS A 241 -0.34 -33.03 8.71
N ALA A 242 -0.39 -31.83 9.26
CA ALA A 242 -1.63 -31.08 9.39
C ALA A 242 -1.53 -29.63 8.90
N VAL A 243 -2.67 -29.06 8.58
CA VAL A 243 -2.85 -27.65 8.20
C VAL A 243 -4.07 -27.07 8.90
N LEU A 244 -3.99 -25.79 9.26
CA LEU A 244 -5.14 -25.06 9.79
C LEU A 244 -6.11 -24.69 8.67
N SER A 245 -7.39 -24.93 8.89
CA SER A 245 -8.45 -24.44 8.02
C SER A 245 -8.66 -22.94 8.20
N GLY A 246 -9.24 -22.29 7.18
CA GLY A 246 -9.53 -20.85 7.21
C GLY A 246 -8.34 -19.97 6.85
N ALA A 247 -8.04 -18.96 7.67
CA ALA A 247 -7.04 -17.93 7.40
C ALA A 247 -5.62 -18.51 7.37
N ASN A 248 -4.87 -18.22 6.31
CA ASN A 248 -3.49 -18.66 6.15
C ASN A 248 -2.72 -17.63 5.31
N GLY A 249 -1.40 -17.80 5.21
CA GLY A 249 -0.54 -16.90 4.45
C GLY A 249 -0.94 -16.76 2.97
N LYS A 250 -1.46 -17.85 2.35
CA LYS A 250 -1.92 -17.82 0.95
C LYS A 250 -3.18 -16.96 0.79
N ASN A 251 -4.11 -17.07 1.74
CA ASN A 251 -5.32 -16.23 1.77
C ASN A 251 -4.97 -14.75 2.01
N MET A 252 -3.95 -14.45 2.82
CA MET A 252 -3.43 -13.08 2.97
C MET A 252 -2.87 -12.55 1.64
N MET A 253 -2.07 -13.35 0.92
CA MET A 253 -1.55 -12.97 -0.41
C MET A 253 -2.68 -12.67 -1.39
N LEU A 254 -3.74 -13.48 -1.41
CA LEU A 254 -4.93 -13.24 -2.22
C LEU A 254 -5.63 -11.92 -1.87
N PHE A 255 -5.82 -11.66 -0.57
CA PHE A 255 -6.45 -10.44 -0.10
C PHE A 255 -5.65 -9.19 -0.49
N PHE A 256 -4.34 -9.15 -0.22
CA PHE A 256 -3.48 -8.02 -0.58
C PHE A 256 -3.32 -7.88 -2.11
N GLY A 257 -3.24 -9.00 -2.83
CA GLY A 257 -3.22 -8.99 -4.29
C GLY A 257 -4.48 -8.36 -4.88
N LEU A 258 -5.66 -8.70 -4.35
CA LEU A 258 -6.93 -8.09 -4.74
C LEU A 258 -6.96 -6.60 -4.36
N PHE A 259 -6.54 -6.26 -3.14
CA PHE A 259 -6.50 -4.88 -2.66
C PHE A 259 -5.65 -3.97 -3.55
N PHE A 260 -4.43 -4.38 -3.89
CA PHE A 260 -3.55 -3.60 -4.78
C PHE A 260 -4.06 -3.54 -6.21
N THR A 261 -4.63 -4.63 -6.73
CA THR A 261 -5.22 -4.65 -8.08
C THR A 261 -6.40 -3.69 -8.18
N LEU A 262 -7.33 -3.77 -7.23
CA LEU A 262 -8.50 -2.88 -7.18
C LEU A 262 -8.10 -1.42 -6.92
N GLY A 263 -7.12 -1.19 -6.04
CA GLY A 263 -6.57 0.14 -5.78
C GLY A 263 -5.95 0.76 -7.04
N ALA A 264 -5.09 0.02 -7.75
CA ALA A 264 -4.49 0.50 -9.00
C ALA A 264 -5.54 0.77 -10.08
N LEU A 265 -6.54 -0.11 -10.21
CA LEU A 265 -7.64 0.08 -11.16
C LEU A 265 -8.49 1.32 -10.82
N ALA A 266 -8.64 1.69 -9.53
CA ALA A 266 -9.28 2.95 -9.13
C ALA A 266 -8.57 4.16 -9.73
N PHE A 267 -7.23 4.20 -9.70
CA PHE A 267 -6.46 5.29 -10.28
C PHE A 267 -6.56 5.33 -11.81
N ILE A 268 -6.58 4.17 -12.46
CA ILE A 268 -6.77 4.06 -13.92
C ILE A 268 -8.16 4.58 -14.30
N LEU A 269 -9.20 4.16 -13.59
CA LEU A 269 -10.58 4.58 -13.82
C LEU A 269 -10.76 6.09 -13.55
N ALA A 270 -10.15 6.62 -12.49
CA ALA A 270 -10.16 8.06 -12.22
C ALA A 270 -9.54 8.86 -13.38
N ALA A 271 -8.40 8.41 -13.92
CA ALA A 271 -7.76 9.05 -15.07
C ALA A 271 -8.61 8.96 -16.35
N LEU A 272 -9.31 7.84 -16.58
CA LEU A 272 -10.24 7.67 -17.69
C LEU A 272 -11.50 8.53 -17.53
N SER A 273 -11.99 8.70 -16.30
CA SER A 273 -13.12 9.56 -15.94
C SER A 273 -12.80 11.03 -16.23
N ILE A 274 -11.63 11.53 -15.82
CA ILE A 274 -11.18 12.90 -16.13
C ILE A 274 -11.08 13.15 -17.64
N LYS A 275 -10.79 12.12 -18.43
CA LYS A 275 -10.75 12.19 -19.90
C LYS A 275 -12.13 12.12 -20.57
N GLY A 276 -13.21 12.04 -19.81
CA GLY A 276 -14.58 11.93 -20.33
C GLY A 276 -14.89 10.59 -21.00
N CYS A 277 -14.10 9.54 -20.73
CA CYS A 277 -14.31 8.22 -21.34
C CYS A 277 -15.68 7.64 -20.95
N PHE A 278 -16.19 8.01 -19.77
CA PHE A 278 -17.42 7.48 -19.21
C PHE A 278 -18.66 8.37 -19.42
N ASP A 279 -18.51 9.52 -20.07
CA ASP A 279 -19.61 10.50 -20.28
C ASP A 279 -20.76 9.92 -21.12
N ARG A 280 -20.50 8.84 -21.86
CA ARG A 280 -21.51 8.12 -22.66
C ARG A 280 -22.40 7.21 -21.83
N PHE A 281 -21.97 6.83 -20.63
CA PHE A 281 -22.73 5.94 -19.77
C PHE A 281 -23.72 6.75 -18.92
N ARG A 282 -24.94 6.21 -18.75
CA ARG A 282 -25.97 6.80 -17.89
C ARG A 282 -25.78 6.46 -16.40
N ILE A 283 -24.65 5.88 -16.04
CA ILE A 283 -24.31 5.44 -14.69
C ILE A 283 -23.05 6.16 -14.23
N ASP A 284 -22.93 6.40 -12.93
CA ASP A 284 -21.70 6.90 -12.33
C ASP A 284 -20.72 5.72 -12.18
N VAL A 285 -19.92 5.49 -13.22
CA VAL A 285 -18.95 4.37 -13.26
C VAL A 285 -17.96 4.43 -12.10
N MET A 286 -17.52 5.64 -11.72
CA MET A 286 -16.54 5.81 -10.64
C MET A 286 -17.18 5.54 -9.27
N GLY A 287 -18.38 6.08 -9.03
CA GLY A 287 -19.15 5.81 -7.83
C GLY A 287 -19.52 4.33 -7.67
N ALA A 288 -19.92 3.68 -8.77
CA ALA A 288 -20.23 2.25 -8.77
C ALA A 288 -18.99 1.40 -8.48
N TYR A 289 -17.84 1.74 -9.07
CA TYR A 289 -16.59 1.05 -8.81
C TYR A 289 -16.12 1.20 -7.37
N ILE A 290 -16.12 2.43 -6.82
CA ILE A 290 -15.74 2.68 -5.42
C ILE A 290 -16.68 1.91 -4.48
N GLY A 291 -17.99 1.92 -4.76
CA GLY A 291 -18.97 1.16 -3.98
C GLY A 291 -18.68 -0.34 -3.98
N PHE A 292 -18.37 -0.91 -5.15
CA PHE A 292 -17.96 -2.32 -5.27
C PHE A 292 -16.67 -2.63 -4.50
N VAL A 293 -15.65 -1.77 -4.60
CA VAL A 293 -14.38 -1.98 -3.87
C VAL A 293 -14.60 -1.96 -2.37
N LEU A 294 -15.41 -1.03 -1.85
CA LEU A 294 -15.74 -0.99 -0.42
C LEU A 294 -16.48 -2.25 0.03
N LEU A 295 -17.41 -2.77 -0.79
CA LEU A 295 -18.06 -4.06 -0.51
C LEU A 295 -17.04 -5.20 -0.46
N ALA A 296 -16.19 -5.30 -1.47
CA ALA A 296 -15.20 -6.36 -1.58
C ALA A 296 -14.20 -6.35 -0.42
N VAL A 297 -13.69 -5.17 -0.05
CA VAL A 297 -12.75 -5.01 1.08
C VAL A 297 -13.45 -5.27 2.41
N GLY A 298 -14.64 -4.72 2.63
CA GLY A 298 -15.42 -4.94 3.86
C GLY A 298 -15.76 -6.42 4.07
N ALA A 299 -16.29 -7.08 3.05
CA ALA A 299 -16.58 -8.51 3.09
C ALA A 299 -15.30 -9.34 3.25
N GLY A 300 -14.24 -8.98 2.54
CA GLY A 300 -12.93 -9.65 2.62
C GLY A 300 -12.34 -9.64 4.02
N LEU A 301 -12.40 -8.49 4.72
CA LEU A 301 -11.93 -8.38 6.11
C LEU A 301 -12.73 -9.26 7.07
N LEU A 302 -14.07 -9.27 6.95
CA LEU A 302 -14.92 -10.11 7.81
C LEU A 302 -14.69 -11.61 7.56
N LEU A 303 -14.60 -12.02 6.29
CA LEU A 303 -14.31 -13.40 5.92
C LEU A 303 -12.92 -13.82 6.39
N PHE A 304 -11.93 -12.94 6.25
CA PHE A 304 -10.57 -13.21 6.71
C PHE A 304 -10.54 -13.44 8.22
N GLN A 305 -11.18 -12.55 8.99
CA GLN A 305 -11.26 -12.70 10.44
C GLN A 305 -12.06 -13.95 10.85
N SER A 306 -13.15 -14.26 10.16
CA SER A 306 -13.90 -15.49 10.45
C SER A 306 -13.05 -16.75 10.27
N GLY A 307 -12.05 -16.70 9.37
CA GLY A 307 -11.12 -17.80 9.14
C GLY A 307 -10.09 -18.03 10.26
N THR A 308 -9.99 -17.15 11.26
CA THR A 308 -9.08 -17.33 12.40
C THR A 308 -9.74 -18.01 13.60
N ALA A 309 -11.04 -18.30 13.53
CA ALA A 309 -11.83 -18.87 14.62
C ALA A 309 -12.62 -20.11 14.17
N SER A 310 -13.26 -20.80 15.13
CA SER A 310 -14.12 -21.97 14.84
C SER A 310 -15.41 -21.60 14.11
N SER A 311 -15.91 -20.39 14.34
CA SER A 311 -17.16 -19.89 13.79
C SER A 311 -17.09 -18.42 13.39
N PHE A 312 -17.95 -18.03 12.46
CA PHE A 312 -18.04 -16.65 11.96
C PHE A 312 -18.26 -15.62 13.07
N TRP A 313 -19.16 -15.93 14.01
CA TRP A 313 -19.50 -15.04 15.11
C TRP A 313 -18.38 -14.89 16.13
N GLU A 314 -17.63 -15.95 16.39
CA GLU A 314 -16.46 -15.91 17.28
C GLU A 314 -15.35 -15.06 16.67
N GLY A 315 -15.06 -15.24 15.37
CA GLY A 315 -14.11 -14.41 14.64
C GLY A 315 -14.46 -12.92 14.70
N ILE A 316 -15.74 -12.58 14.51
CA ILE A 316 -16.22 -11.19 14.63
C ILE A 316 -16.08 -10.64 16.04
N ARG A 317 -16.41 -11.43 17.08
CA ARG A 317 -16.29 -10.99 18.47
C ARG A 317 -14.85 -10.60 18.83
N LEU A 318 -13.86 -11.30 18.28
CA LEU A 318 -12.44 -10.97 18.46
C LEU A 318 -12.06 -9.58 17.93
N MET A 319 -12.79 -9.02 16.96
CA MET A 319 -12.52 -7.67 16.46
C MET A 319 -12.98 -6.58 17.45
N GLY A 320 -13.88 -6.90 18.38
CA GLY A 320 -14.49 -5.90 19.27
C GLY A 320 -15.09 -4.73 18.49
N LEU A 321 -14.75 -3.51 18.89
CA LEU A 321 -15.21 -2.28 18.22
C LEU A 321 -14.69 -2.11 16.78
N TRP A 322 -13.60 -2.78 16.41
CA TRP A 322 -13.02 -2.66 15.06
C TRP A 322 -13.90 -3.26 13.97
N VAL A 323 -14.88 -4.12 14.32
CA VAL A 323 -15.86 -4.66 13.36
C VAL A 323 -16.71 -3.55 12.71
N LEU A 324 -16.82 -2.38 13.35
CA LEU A 324 -17.59 -1.25 12.79
C LEU A 324 -17.00 -0.77 11.46
N ILE A 325 -15.68 -0.84 11.26
CA ILE A 325 -15.03 -0.39 10.02
C ILE A 325 -15.49 -1.22 8.81
N PRO A 326 -15.36 -2.56 8.78
CA PRO A 326 -15.83 -3.34 7.64
C PRO A 326 -17.36 -3.27 7.47
N ILE A 327 -18.14 -3.16 8.56
CA ILE A 327 -19.60 -2.96 8.46
C ILE A 327 -19.94 -1.62 7.77
N LEU A 328 -19.23 -0.54 8.12
CA LEU A 328 -19.38 0.76 7.47
C LEU A 328 -18.97 0.69 6.00
N PHE A 329 -17.90 -0.01 5.66
CA PHE A 329 -17.52 -0.24 4.26
C PHE A 329 -18.62 -0.97 3.49
N LEU A 330 -19.25 -1.97 4.11
CA LEU A 330 -20.39 -2.65 3.50
C LEU A 330 -21.57 -1.70 3.27
N GLY A 331 -21.99 -0.97 4.30
CA GLY A 331 -23.13 -0.04 4.22
C GLY A 331 -22.92 1.08 3.20
N ILE A 332 -21.75 1.75 3.25
CA ILE A 332 -21.38 2.81 2.30
C ILE A 332 -21.23 2.22 0.89
N GLY A 333 -20.67 1.01 0.77
CA GLY A 333 -20.51 0.30 -0.50
C GLY A 333 -21.84 0.04 -1.21
N VAL A 334 -22.83 -0.52 -0.48
CA VAL A 334 -24.19 -0.73 -1.00
C VAL A 334 -24.82 0.59 -1.40
N TYR A 335 -24.76 1.60 -0.53
CA TYR A 335 -25.33 2.92 -0.80
C TYR A 335 -24.75 3.55 -2.08
N LEU A 336 -23.42 3.54 -2.22
CA LEU A 336 -22.75 4.09 -3.40
C LEU A 336 -23.10 3.31 -4.67
N LEU A 337 -23.17 1.99 -4.63
CA LEU A 337 -23.61 1.19 -5.77
C LEU A 337 -25.04 1.50 -6.17
N MET A 338 -25.97 1.49 -5.22
CA MET A 338 -27.38 1.79 -5.48
C MET A 338 -27.55 3.20 -6.05
N ARG A 339 -26.88 4.19 -5.46
CA ARG A 339 -26.90 5.57 -5.95
C ARG A 339 -26.33 5.69 -7.37
N SER A 340 -25.22 5.02 -7.64
CA SER A 340 -24.49 5.15 -8.91
C SER A 340 -25.14 4.40 -10.06
N LEU A 341 -25.85 3.30 -9.76
CA LEU A 341 -26.56 2.48 -10.75
C LEU A 341 -27.97 3.00 -11.04
N PHE A 342 -28.69 3.52 -10.02
CA PHE A 342 -30.12 3.83 -10.14
C PHE A 342 -30.48 5.32 -10.01
N PHE A 343 -29.66 6.15 -9.35
CA PHE A 343 -30.02 7.53 -9.00
C PHE A 343 -29.27 8.62 -9.78
N VAL A 344 -28.60 8.28 -10.88
CA VAL A 344 -28.03 9.30 -11.77
C VAL A 344 -29.14 9.98 -12.57
N ARG A 345 -29.63 11.11 -12.01
CA ARG A 345 -30.56 12.04 -12.65
C ARG A 345 -29.93 12.59 -13.94
N ARG A 346 -30.71 12.55 -15.03
CA ARG A 346 -30.48 13.34 -16.25
C ARG A 346 -30.36 14.83 -15.88
N GLY A 347 -29.30 15.51 -16.32
CA GLY A 347 -29.20 16.97 -16.32
C GLY A 347 -27.74 17.44 -16.18
N GLY A 348 -27.16 18.20 -17.10
CA GLY A 348 -27.67 18.76 -18.34
C GLY A 348 -26.49 19.27 -19.16
N LYS A 349 -26.60 19.16 -20.49
CA LYS A 349 -25.95 20.11 -21.36
C LYS A 349 -26.60 21.46 -21.04
N THR A 350 -25.86 22.41 -20.47
CA THR A 350 -26.19 23.81 -20.72
C THR A 350 -25.73 24.14 -22.14
N PRO A 351 -26.61 24.63 -23.02
CA PRO A 351 -26.24 25.12 -24.33
C PRO A 351 -25.60 26.52 -24.21
N GLN A 352 -24.72 26.78 -25.18
CA GLN A 352 -23.99 28.03 -25.49
C GLN A 352 -22.71 28.30 -24.71
#